data_AF-A0A7V5APN4-F1
#
_entry.id   AF-A0A7V5APN4-F1
#
_cell.length_a   1.000
_cell.length_b   1.000
_cell.length_c   1.000
_cell.angle_alpha   90.00
_cell.angle_beta   90.00
_cell.angle_gamma   90.00
#
_symmetry.space_group_name_H-M   'P 1'
#
loop_
_entity.id
_entity.type
_entity.pdbx_description
1 polymer ?
#
loop_
_entity_poly.entity_id
_entity_poly.type
_entity_poly.pdbx_seq_one_letter_code
_entity_poly.pdbx_strand_id
1 'polypeptide(L)'
;MASYTTSIRRFDVSLLCVMPLTGIYILGSIFLRCAPFNGADMFTPLIYNHFGQKGVIIFGLFILLTSVIIYSRLKKEKSFKIDYIFLVLMEGSLFAVGMALFVGLIVRYICPVAQSNISVSLPSILTVSSGAGVYEELLFRVAILGGLYGLILGNTKNNKILAAIVAVSVSAAMFSLAHFFVEKPTVLAFWYRFYAGVFLGGLYLWRGYGVCAYSHFVFDILALALTDSRATSFQ
;
A
#
# COMPACT_ATOMS: atom_id res chain seq x y z
N MET A 1 17.04 -5.22 -23.72
CA MET A 1 15.78 -5.21 -22.96
C MET A 1 16.08 -4.69 -21.56
N ALA A 2 15.25 -3.81 -21.00
CA ALA A 2 15.41 -3.39 -19.61
C ALA A 2 15.23 -4.61 -18.68
N SER A 3 16.04 -4.71 -17.63
CA SER A 3 15.91 -5.77 -16.63
C SER A 3 14.60 -5.60 -15.84
N TYR A 4 14.14 -6.66 -15.18
CA TYR A 4 12.99 -6.63 -14.27
C TYR A 4 13.09 -5.46 -13.28
N THR A 5 14.21 -5.37 -12.56
CA THR A 5 14.47 -4.33 -11.54
C THR A 5 14.37 -2.91 -12.09
N THR A 6 14.88 -2.65 -13.29
CA THR A 6 14.78 -1.30 -13.89
C THR A 6 13.37 -1.01 -14.38
N SER A 7 12.68 -2.03 -14.90
CA SER A 7 11.33 -1.89 -15.47
C SER A 7 10.31 -1.54 -14.39
N ILE A 8 10.32 -2.25 -13.26
CA ILE A 8 9.34 -2.05 -12.17
C ILE A 8 9.49 -0.69 -11.49
N ARG A 9 10.65 -0.03 -11.58
CA ARG A 9 10.84 1.32 -11.04
C ARG A 9 10.14 2.40 -11.85
N ARG A 10 9.74 2.12 -13.10
CA ARG A 10 8.90 3.04 -13.87
C ARG A 10 7.50 3.05 -13.28
N PHE A 11 6.96 4.25 -13.05
CA PHE A 11 5.64 4.41 -12.45
C PHE A 11 4.53 3.71 -13.25
N ASP A 12 4.54 3.81 -14.58
CA ASP A 12 3.51 3.20 -15.43
C ASP A 12 3.51 1.66 -15.40
N VAL A 13 4.70 1.05 -15.39
CA VAL A 13 4.87 -0.40 -15.22
C VAL A 13 4.41 -0.83 -13.83
N SER A 14 4.87 -0.15 -12.78
CA SER A 14 4.46 -0.43 -11.39
C SER A 14 2.95 -0.27 -11.21
N LEU A 15 2.36 0.79 -11.77
CA LEU A 15 0.94 1.07 -11.68
C LEU A 15 0.13 -0.08 -12.29
N LEU A 16 0.54 -0.57 -13.47
CA LEU A 16 -0.12 -1.73 -14.08
C LEU A 16 0.04 -3.00 -13.24
N CYS A 17 1.21 -3.21 -12.62
CA CYS A 17 1.43 -4.35 -11.72
C CYS A 17 0.49 -4.34 -10.50
N VAL A 18 0.07 -3.17 -10.02
CA VAL A 18 -0.80 -3.02 -8.84
C VAL A 18 -2.29 -3.15 -9.18
N MET A 19 -2.69 -3.07 -10.45
CA MET A 19 -4.10 -3.14 -10.87
C MET A 19 -4.89 -4.38 -10.37
N PRO A 20 -4.30 -5.57 -10.20
CA PRO A 20 -5.00 -6.69 -9.56
C PRO A 20 -5.47 -6.37 -8.13
N LEU A 21 -4.69 -5.63 -7.34
CA LEU A 21 -5.09 -5.20 -6.00
C LEU A 21 -6.27 -4.23 -6.07
N THR A 22 -6.26 -3.29 -7.03
CA THR A 22 -7.41 -2.40 -7.26
C THR A 22 -8.66 -3.19 -7.64
N GLY A 23 -8.52 -4.24 -8.45
CA GLY A 23 -9.61 -5.16 -8.78
C GLY A 23 -10.19 -5.85 -7.54
N ILE A 24 -9.34 -6.38 -6.67
CA ILE A 24 -9.76 -6.99 -5.38
C ILE A 24 -10.53 -5.96 -4.53
N TYR A 25 -10.01 -4.73 -4.42
CA TYR A 25 -10.62 -3.68 -3.63
C TYR A 25 -12.01 -3.27 -4.15
N ILE A 26 -12.15 -3.04 -5.47
CA ILE A 26 -13.42 -2.66 -6.09
C ILE A 26 -14.45 -3.80 -6.00
N LEU A 27 -14.05 -5.03 -6.32
CA LEU A 27 -14.94 -6.19 -6.22
C LEU A 27 -15.37 -6.45 -4.78
N GLY A 28 -14.43 -6.35 -3.85
CA GLY A 28 -14.67 -6.43 -2.42
C GLY A 28 -15.66 -5.38 -1.94
N SER A 29 -15.51 -4.13 -2.38
CA SER A 29 -16.42 -3.04 -2.03
C SER A 29 -17.84 -3.26 -2.55
N ILE A 30 -17.98 -3.81 -3.77
CA ILE A 30 -19.28 -4.19 -4.35
C ILE A 30 -19.91 -5.34 -3.56
N PHE A 31 -19.14 -6.39 -3.30
CA PHE A 31 -19.61 -7.60 -2.62
C PHE A 31 -20.03 -7.33 -1.17
N LEU A 32 -19.19 -6.63 -0.41
CA LEU A 32 -19.44 -6.25 0.99
C LEU A 32 -20.49 -5.15 1.13
N ARG A 33 -20.92 -4.53 0.01
CA ARG A 33 -21.84 -3.39 0.00
C ARG A 33 -21.38 -2.27 0.92
N CYS A 34 -20.08 -2.07 0.98
CA CYS A 34 -19.42 -1.09 1.82
C CYS A 34 -18.15 -0.66 1.09
N ALA A 35 -17.92 0.66 1.00
CA ALA A 35 -16.62 1.20 0.64
C ALA A 35 -15.89 1.51 1.95
N PRO A 36 -15.05 0.60 2.46
CA PRO A 36 -14.36 0.83 3.73
C PRO A 36 -13.51 2.09 3.58
N PHE A 37 -13.59 2.96 4.59
CA PHE A 37 -12.73 4.13 4.65
C PHE A 37 -11.29 3.65 4.75
N ASN A 38 -10.55 3.89 3.69
CA ASN A 38 -9.13 3.67 3.63
C ASN A 38 -8.50 5.06 3.72
N GLY A 39 -7.56 5.29 4.63
CA GLY A 39 -7.10 6.63 5.00
C GLY A 39 -6.60 7.49 3.83
N ALA A 40 -6.24 6.85 2.71
CA ALA A 40 -5.84 7.50 1.46
C ALA A 40 -6.85 7.39 0.30
N ASP A 41 -7.85 6.50 0.36
CA ASP A 41 -8.89 6.42 -0.68
C ASP A 41 -10.12 7.24 -0.30
N MET A 42 -10.17 8.48 -0.80
CA MET A 42 -11.34 9.32 -0.67
C MET A 42 -12.38 9.06 -1.76
N PHE A 43 -11.98 8.54 -2.94
CA PHE A 43 -12.86 8.49 -4.10
C PHE A 43 -13.90 7.38 -3.99
N THR A 44 -13.50 6.16 -3.59
CA THR A 44 -14.43 5.04 -3.56
C THR A 44 -15.54 5.23 -2.52
N PRO A 45 -15.26 5.69 -1.28
CA PRO A 45 -16.30 6.04 -0.32
C PRO A 45 -17.18 7.21 -0.79
N LEU A 46 -16.61 8.25 -1.39
CA LEU A 46 -17.39 9.39 -1.92
C LEU A 46 -18.34 8.95 -3.03
N ILE A 47 -17.85 8.16 -3.99
CA ILE A 47 -18.66 7.65 -5.10
C ILE A 47 -19.75 6.72 -4.58
N TYR A 48 -19.42 5.84 -3.63
CA TYR A 48 -20.40 4.94 -3.03
C TYR A 48 -21.49 5.72 -2.29
N ASN A 49 -21.13 6.73 -1.51
CA ASN A 49 -22.10 7.51 -0.74
C ASN A 49 -23.03 8.36 -1.62
N HIS A 50 -22.55 8.85 -2.77
CA HIS A 50 -23.37 9.69 -3.67
C HIS A 50 -24.14 8.89 -4.73
N PHE A 51 -23.53 7.84 -5.29
CA PHE A 51 -24.05 7.11 -6.45
C PHE A 51 -24.33 5.63 -6.18
N GLY A 52 -24.09 5.17 -4.94
CA GLY A 52 -24.26 3.78 -4.53
C GLY A 52 -23.35 2.80 -5.27
N GLN A 53 -23.76 1.54 -5.28
CA GLN A 53 -23.04 0.45 -5.96
C GLN A 53 -22.85 0.69 -7.46
N LYS A 54 -23.84 1.32 -8.13
CA LYS A 54 -23.76 1.62 -9.57
C LYS A 54 -22.58 2.55 -9.86
N GLY A 55 -22.36 3.56 -9.01
CA GLY A 55 -21.20 4.45 -9.11
C GLY A 55 -19.88 3.70 -9.01
N VAL A 56 -19.75 2.79 -8.03
CA VAL A 56 -18.53 1.99 -7.84
C VAL A 56 -18.29 1.04 -9.02
N ILE A 57 -19.35 0.46 -9.61
CA ILE A 57 -19.22 -0.36 -10.82
C ILE A 57 -18.70 0.47 -12.00
N ILE A 58 -19.26 1.66 -12.24
CA ILE A 58 -18.80 2.56 -13.30
C ILE A 58 -17.34 2.97 -13.07
N PHE A 59 -16.97 3.29 -11.83
CA PHE A 59 -15.60 3.60 -11.44
C PHE A 59 -14.65 2.43 -11.69
N GLY A 60 -15.06 1.21 -11.34
CA GLY A 60 -14.33 -0.02 -11.64
C GLY A 60 -14.11 -0.24 -13.14
N LEU A 61 -15.14 0.00 -13.96
CA LEU A 61 -15.04 -0.09 -15.42
C LEU A 61 -14.07 0.96 -15.98
N PHE A 62 -14.06 2.17 -15.42
CA PHE A 62 -13.11 3.22 -15.79
C PHE A 62 -11.66 2.84 -15.46
N ILE A 63 -11.42 2.25 -14.27
CA ILE A 63 -10.11 1.73 -13.87
C ILE A 63 -9.68 0.59 -14.81
N LEU A 64 -10.59 -0.32 -15.15
CA LEU A 64 -10.32 -1.42 -16.09
C LEU A 64 -9.93 -0.88 -17.47
N LEU A 65 -10.68 0.08 -18.00
CA LEU A 65 -10.37 0.73 -19.27
C LEU A 65 -8.98 1.38 -19.24
N THR A 66 -8.68 2.12 -18.18
CA THR A 66 -7.36 2.75 -17.97
C THR A 66 -6.24 1.71 -17.94
N SER A 67 -6.46 0.58 -17.26
CA SER A 67 -5.52 -0.54 -17.19
C SER A 67 -5.25 -1.14 -18.57
N VAL A 68 -6.29 -1.33 -19.38
CA VAL A 68 -6.18 -1.85 -20.77
C VAL A 68 -5.40 -0.87 -21.66
N ILE A 69 -5.64 0.43 -21.52
CA ILE A 69 -4.92 1.47 -22.27
C ILE A 69 -3.43 1.45 -21.91
N ILE A 70 -3.09 1.43 -20.61
CA ILE A 70 -1.71 1.37 -20.13
C ILE A 70 -1.03 0.08 -20.62
N TYR A 71 -1.68 -1.07 -20.47
CA TYR A 71 -1.16 -2.36 -20.96
C TYR A 71 -0.89 -2.32 -22.47
N SER A 72 -1.83 -1.80 -23.26
CA SER A 72 -1.70 -1.71 -24.71
C SER A 72 -0.51 -0.85 -25.12
N ARG A 73 -0.28 0.28 -24.43
CA ARG A 73 0.88 1.15 -24.64
C ARG A 73 2.18 0.42 -24.30
N LEU A 74 2.28 -0.16 -23.10
CA LEU A 74 3.50 -0.83 -22.63
C LEU A 74 3.84 -2.09 -23.44
N LYS A 75 2.82 -2.80 -23.94
CA LYS A 75 3.01 -3.93 -24.84
C LYS A 75 3.64 -3.50 -26.17
N LYS A 76 3.19 -2.38 -26.75
CA LYS A 76 3.78 -1.82 -27.99
C LYS A 76 5.24 -1.40 -27.78
N GLU A 77 5.55 -0.82 -26.63
CA GLU A 77 6.92 -0.45 -26.24
C GLU A 77 7.83 -1.65 -25.90
N LYS A 78 7.27 -2.88 -25.81
CA LYS A 78 7.96 -4.07 -25.29
C LYS A 78 8.57 -3.83 -23.90
N SER A 79 7.96 -2.96 -23.11
CA SER A 79 8.43 -2.52 -21.79
C SER A 79 7.77 -3.28 -20.63
N PHE A 80 6.74 -4.08 -20.91
CA PHE A 80 6.00 -4.86 -19.92
C PHE A 80 5.93 -6.34 -20.27
N LYS A 81 6.05 -7.18 -19.23
CA LYS A 81 5.80 -8.62 -19.26
C LYS A 81 4.79 -8.95 -18.18
N ILE A 82 3.84 -9.82 -18.49
CA ILE A 82 2.78 -10.19 -17.53
C ILE A 82 3.37 -10.83 -16.26
N ASP A 83 4.49 -11.54 -16.39
CA ASP A 83 5.25 -12.15 -15.29
C ASP A 83 5.67 -11.12 -14.23
N TYR A 84 5.80 -9.84 -14.59
CA TYR A 84 6.17 -8.79 -13.63
C TYR A 84 5.13 -8.65 -12.52
N ILE A 85 3.84 -8.91 -12.80
CA ILE A 85 2.79 -8.89 -11.76
C ILE A 85 3.10 -9.95 -10.70
N PHE A 86 3.39 -11.17 -11.13
CA PHE A 86 3.69 -12.28 -10.24
C PHE A 86 5.01 -12.08 -9.48
N LEU A 87 6.05 -11.61 -10.17
CA LEU A 87 7.34 -11.34 -9.54
C LEU A 87 7.26 -10.24 -8.48
N VAL A 88 6.52 -9.16 -8.75
CA VAL A 88 6.32 -8.08 -7.77
C VAL A 88 5.51 -8.56 -6.57
N LEU A 89 4.49 -9.42 -6.78
CA LEU A 89 3.75 -10.06 -5.69
C LEU A 89 4.67 -10.94 -4.83
N MET A 90 5.47 -11.82 -5.43
CA MET A 90 6.39 -12.68 -4.68
C MET A 90 7.42 -11.86 -3.90
N GLU A 91 8.02 -10.88 -4.56
CA GLU A 91 8.99 -9.99 -3.95
C GLU A 91 8.37 -9.19 -2.80
N GLY A 92 7.20 -8.60 -3.01
CA GLY A 92 6.48 -7.87 -1.98
C GLY A 92 6.10 -8.76 -0.80
N SER A 93 5.71 -10.01 -1.04
CA SER A 93 5.41 -10.98 0.02
C SER A 93 6.65 -11.28 0.88
N LEU A 94 7.83 -11.40 0.27
CA LEU A 94 9.09 -11.57 1.03
C LEU A 94 9.41 -10.35 1.88
N PHE A 95 9.23 -9.14 1.32
CA PHE A 95 9.43 -7.90 2.08
C PHE A 95 8.39 -7.71 3.18
N ALA A 96 7.16 -8.20 3.02
CA ALA A 96 6.13 -8.18 4.06
C ALA A 96 6.54 -8.99 5.29
N VAL A 97 7.18 -10.16 5.10
CA VAL A 97 7.75 -10.94 6.21
C VAL A 97 8.87 -10.16 6.89
N GLY A 98 9.77 -9.54 6.11
CA GLY A 98 10.81 -8.67 6.65
C GLY A 98 10.25 -7.48 7.44
N MET A 99 9.17 -6.88 6.94
CA MET A 99 8.44 -5.80 7.60
C MET A 99 7.81 -6.26 8.92
N ALA A 100 7.17 -7.42 8.93
CA ALA A 100 6.58 -8.01 10.14
C ALA A 100 7.63 -8.26 11.22
N LEU A 101 8.81 -8.76 10.86
CA LEU A 101 9.93 -8.91 11.77
C LEU A 101 10.47 -7.56 12.26
N PHE A 102 10.69 -6.62 11.34
CA PHE A 102 11.22 -5.28 11.65
C PHE A 102 10.31 -4.53 12.63
N VAL A 103 9.03 -4.41 12.29
CA VAL A 103 8.05 -3.69 13.11
C VAL A 103 7.74 -4.47 14.39
N GLY A 104 7.63 -5.81 14.32
CA GLY A 104 7.40 -6.66 15.50
C GLY A 104 8.51 -6.58 16.54
N LEU A 105 9.78 -6.49 16.11
CA LEU A 105 10.90 -6.23 17.01
C LEU A 105 10.74 -4.88 17.71
N ILE A 106 10.46 -3.82 16.96
CA ILE A 106 10.29 -2.46 17.50
C ILE A 106 9.14 -2.42 18.52
N VAL A 107 7.99 -3.00 18.20
CA VAL A 107 6.83 -3.05 19.11
C VAL A 107 7.15 -3.83 20.39
N ARG A 108 7.84 -4.97 20.29
CA ARG A 108 8.22 -5.79 21.45
C ARG A 108 9.11 -5.04 22.45
N TYR A 109 9.91 -4.09 21.99
CA TYR A 109 10.71 -3.22 22.85
C TYR A 109 9.92 -2.07 23.49
N ILE A 110 8.75 -1.70 22.94
CA ILE A 110 8.00 -0.50 23.35
C ILE A 110 6.76 -0.86 24.21
N CYS A 111 6.05 -1.98 23.96
CA CYS A 111 4.95 -2.44 24.82
C CYS A 111 4.47 -3.88 24.48
N PRO A 112 4.04 -4.70 25.45
CA PRO A 112 3.30 -5.94 25.16
C PRO A 112 1.91 -5.62 24.56
N VAL A 113 1.60 -6.19 23.40
CA VAL A 113 0.35 -5.96 22.67
C VAL A 113 -0.86 -6.52 23.44
N ALA A 114 -1.85 -5.67 23.71
CA ALA A 114 -3.19 -6.10 24.14
C ALA A 114 -3.95 -6.70 22.95
N GLN A 115 -4.55 -7.88 23.16
CA GLN A 115 -5.31 -8.62 22.15
C GLN A 115 -6.70 -7.99 21.96
N SER A 116 -7.11 -7.78 20.72
CA SER A 116 -8.49 -7.45 20.37
C SER A 116 -9.15 -8.66 19.69
N ASN A 117 -10.24 -9.16 20.29
CA ASN A 117 -11.04 -10.26 19.76
C ASN A 117 -12.05 -9.74 18.73
N ILE A 118 -11.58 -9.30 17.56
CA ILE A 118 -12.47 -8.91 16.46
C ILE A 118 -12.36 -9.98 15.38
N SER A 119 -13.43 -10.76 15.21
CA SER A 119 -13.57 -11.68 14.09
C SER A 119 -13.81 -10.88 12.81
N VAL A 120 -12.79 -10.76 11.96
CA VAL A 120 -12.89 -10.04 10.68
C VAL A 120 -13.01 -11.06 9.55
N SER A 121 -14.04 -10.93 8.71
CA SER A 121 -14.22 -11.86 7.59
C SER A 121 -13.07 -11.76 6.58
N LEU A 122 -12.66 -12.90 5.99
CA LEU A 122 -11.59 -12.94 4.98
C LEU A 122 -11.84 -11.96 3.81
N PRO A 123 -13.06 -11.83 3.24
CA PRO A 123 -13.33 -10.82 2.21
C PRO A 123 -13.06 -9.39 2.69
N SER A 124 -13.37 -9.06 3.94
CA SER A 124 -13.08 -7.75 4.53
C SER A 124 -11.58 -7.50 4.66
N ILE A 125 -10.82 -8.50 5.15
CA ILE A 125 -9.36 -8.41 5.26
C ILE A 125 -8.74 -8.15 3.88
N LEU A 126 -9.11 -8.93 2.86
CA LEU A 126 -8.58 -8.78 1.50
C LEU A 126 -8.95 -7.43 0.90
N THR A 127 -10.18 -6.96 1.13
CA THR A 127 -10.64 -5.65 0.62
C THR A 127 -9.85 -4.52 1.26
N VAL A 128 -9.83 -4.42 2.59
CA VAL A 128 -9.13 -3.31 3.28
C VAL A 128 -7.64 -3.32 2.98
N SER A 129 -6.99 -4.49 3.05
CA SER A 129 -5.55 -4.62 2.78
C SER A 129 -5.20 -4.21 1.35
N SER A 130 -6.03 -4.60 0.36
CA SER A 130 -5.76 -4.27 -1.05
C SER A 130 -5.92 -2.78 -1.30
N GLY A 131 -6.94 -2.16 -0.70
CA GLY A 131 -7.09 -0.71 -0.68
C GLY A 131 -5.86 -0.03 -0.09
N ALA A 132 -5.43 -0.42 1.12
CA ALA A 132 -4.29 0.19 1.79
C ALA A 132 -3.02 0.11 0.92
N GLY A 133 -2.72 -1.08 0.40
CA GLY A 133 -1.58 -1.30 -0.50
C GLY A 133 -1.61 -0.43 -1.76
N VAL A 134 -2.78 -0.18 -2.37
CA VAL A 134 -2.87 0.69 -3.56
C VAL A 134 -2.81 2.17 -3.16
N TYR A 135 -3.80 2.63 -2.40
CA TYR A 135 -4.03 4.06 -2.24
C TYR A 135 -3.06 4.72 -1.26
N GLU A 136 -2.71 4.04 -0.16
CA GLU A 136 -1.78 4.63 0.80
C GLU A 136 -0.36 4.69 0.22
N GLU A 137 0.08 3.65 -0.49
CA GLU A 137 1.39 3.70 -1.16
C GLU A 137 1.42 4.71 -2.31
N LEU A 138 0.32 4.87 -3.05
CA LEU A 138 0.23 5.90 -4.08
C LEU A 138 0.34 7.31 -3.48
N LEU A 139 -0.38 7.59 -2.38
CA LEU A 139 -0.35 8.89 -1.73
C LEU A 139 0.99 9.16 -1.03
N PHE A 140 1.38 8.31 -0.10
CA PHE A 140 2.52 8.60 0.77
C PHE A 140 3.85 8.37 0.08
N ARG A 141 3.96 7.38 -0.81
CA ARG A 141 5.25 6.99 -1.42
C ARG A 141 5.42 7.63 -2.78
N VAL A 142 4.44 7.52 -3.67
CA VAL A 142 4.57 8.14 -4.99
C VAL A 142 4.43 9.66 -4.92
N ALA A 143 3.33 10.17 -4.35
CA ALA A 143 3.07 11.61 -4.36
C ALA A 143 3.92 12.37 -3.34
N ILE A 144 3.84 12.02 -2.04
CA ILE A 144 4.54 12.76 -0.98
C ILE A 144 6.05 12.48 -1.01
N LEU A 145 6.47 11.23 -0.82
CA LEU A 145 7.90 10.90 -0.77
C LEU A 145 8.58 11.17 -2.12
N GLY A 146 8.06 10.62 -3.22
CA GLY A 146 8.61 10.81 -4.56
C GLY A 146 8.66 12.28 -4.98
N GLY A 147 7.60 13.04 -4.69
CA GLY A 147 7.55 14.48 -4.91
C GLY A 147 8.60 15.25 -4.10
N LEU A 148 8.65 15.04 -2.77
CA LEU A 148 9.62 15.70 -1.89
C LEU A 148 11.06 15.34 -2.25
N TYR A 149 11.34 14.06 -2.51
CA TYR A 149 12.67 13.60 -2.92
C TYR A 149 13.12 14.26 -4.22
N GLY A 150 12.22 14.35 -5.21
CA GLY A 150 12.48 15.05 -6.48
C GLY A 150 12.72 16.55 -6.29
N LEU A 151 11.91 17.23 -5.48
CA LEU A 151 12.05 18.66 -5.18
C LEU A 151 13.37 18.98 -4.47
N ILE A 152 13.75 18.20 -3.45
CA ILE A 152 15.00 18.40 -2.71
C ILE A 152 16.20 18.20 -3.65
N LEU A 153 16.19 17.16 -4.49
CA LEU A 153 17.27 16.92 -5.45
C LEU A 153 17.36 18.00 -6.54
N GLY A 154 16.24 18.56 -6.98
CA GLY A 154 16.22 19.66 -7.94
C GLY A 154 16.89 20.93 -7.41
N ASN A 155 16.76 21.19 -6.11
CA ASN A 155 17.28 22.40 -5.46
C ASN A 155 18.67 22.22 -4.85
N THR A 156 19.01 21.03 -4.38
CA THR A 156 20.30 20.73 -3.74
C THR A 156 21.10 19.80 -4.63
N LYS A 157 21.98 20.37 -5.44
CA LYS A 157 22.72 19.68 -6.51
C LYS A 157 23.55 18.45 -6.10
N ASN A 158 23.57 17.92 -4.85
CA ASN A 158 24.41 16.75 -4.56
C ASN A 158 24.18 15.91 -3.26
N ASN A 159 23.11 16.04 -2.47
CA ASN A 159 22.95 15.17 -1.29
C ASN A 159 21.74 14.22 -1.37
N LYS A 160 21.88 13.15 -2.16
CA LYS A 160 20.86 12.08 -2.30
C LYS A 160 20.49 11.43 -0.97
N ILE A 161 21.45 11.30 -0.06
CA ILE A 161 21.22 10.66 1.24
C ILE A 161 20.36 11.58 2.10
N LEU A 162 20.70 12.86 2.21
CA LEU A 162 19.91 13.83 2.96
C LEU A 162 18.50 13.97 2.38
N ALA A 163 18.37 14.04 1.05
CA ALA A 163 17.08 14.08 0.38
C ALA A 163 16.24 12.84 0.71
N ALA A 164 16.84 11.65 0.70
CA ALA A 164 16.16 10.40 1.04
C ALA A 164 15.72 10.40 2.51
N ILE A 165 16.61 10.76 3.44
CA ILE A 165 16.31 10.80 4.88
C ILE A 165 15.12 11.75 5.13
N VAL A 166 15.20 12.99 4.63
CA VAL A 166 14.13 13.98 4.85
C VAL A 166 12.81 13.53 4.22
N ALA A 167 12.82 13.09 2.96
CA ALA A 167 11.59 12.67 2.28
C ALA A 167 10.95 11.44 2.93
N VAL A 168 11.75 10.44 3.33
CA VAL A 168 11.27 9.25 4.04
C VAL A 168 10.70 9.62 5.40
N SER A 169 11.41 10.43 6.20
CA SER A 169 10.95 10.84 7.52
C SER A 169 9.64 11.63 7.47
N VAL A 170 9.51 12.58 6.54
CA VAL A 170 8.29 13.38 6.37
C VAL A 170 7.12 12.49 5.92
N SER A 171 7.32 11.66 4.90
CA SER A 171 6.29 10.74 4.42
C SER A 171 5.85 9.75 5.51
N ALA A 172 6.78 9.18 6.27
CA ALA A 172 6.50 8.26 7.37
C ALA A 172 5.74 8.92 8.52
N ALA A 173 6.09 10.16 8.87
CA ALA A 173 5.36 10.93 9.89
C ALA A 173 3.93 11.25 9.44
N MET A 174 3.74 11.69 8.18
CA MET A 174 2.42 11.95 7.63
C MET A 174 1.57 10.68 7.56
N PHE A 175 2.16 9.56 7.13
CA PHE A 175 1.52 8.24 7.13
C PHE A 175 1.03 7.86 8.53
N SER A 176 1.87 8.04 9.55
CA SER A 176 1.48 7.76 10.93
C SER A 176 0.38 8.68 11.42
N LEU A 177 0.46 9.99 11.16
CA LEU A 177 -0.55 10.95 11.63
C LEU A 177 -1.91 10.73 10.97
N ALA A 178 -1.93 10.33 9.70
CA ALA A 178 -3.17 10.05 8.97
C ALA A 178 -3.98 8.90 9.59
N HIS A 179 -3.33 7.94 10.26
CA HIS A 179 -4.04 6.86 10.92
C HIS A 179 -4.90 7.35 12.10
N PHE A 180 -4.53 8.47 12.73
CA PHE A 180 -5.28 9.04 13.85
C PHE A 180 -6.60 9.72 13.45
N PHE A 181 -6.95 9.73 12.16
CA PHE A 181 -8.31 10.07 11.72
C PHE A 181 -9.33 8.98 12.06
N VAL A 182 -8.89 7.73 12.21
CA VAL A 182 -9.77 6.57 12.46
C VAL A 182 -9.38 5.75 13.71
N GLU A 183 -8.13 5.83 14.15
CA GLU A 183 -7.65 5.15 15.36
C GLU A 183 -7.32 6.15 16.50
N LYS A 184 -7.42 5.69 17.76
CA LYS A 184 -7.08 6.54 18.91
C LYS A 184 -5.57 6.85 18.91
N PRO A 185 -5.15 8.12 19.02
CA PRO A 185 -3.74 8.47 19.02
C PRO A 185 -3.06 7.95 20.29
N THR A 186 -2.01 7.15 20.11
CA THR A 186 -1.12 6.73 21.19
C THR A 186 0.33 6.84 20.73
N VAL A 187 1.25 7.03 21.67
CA VAL A 187 2.70 7.09 21.37
C VAL A 187 3.17 5.80 20.70
N LEU A 188 2.65 4.64 21.15
CA LEU A 188 2.96 3.35 20.55
C LEU A 188 2.45 3.25 19.11
N ALA A 189 1.19 3.63 18.85
CA ALA A 189 0.63 3.62 17.51
C ALA A 189 1.39 4.56 16.56
N PHE A 190 1.80 5.74 17.06
CA PHE A 190 2.63 6.66 16.28
C PHE A 190 3.92 6.00 15.82
N TRP A 191 4.72 5.47 16.75
CA TRP A 191 6.01 4.88 16.40
C TRP A 191 5.85 3.60 15.58
N TYR A 192 4.84 2.77 15.87
CA TYR A 192 4.50 1.61 15.04
C TYR A 192 4.29 1.99 13.57
N ARG A 193 3.37 2.94 13.31
CA ARG A 193 3.06 3.40 11.96
C ARG A 193 4.23 4.15 11.33
N PHE A 194 4.97 4.95 12.11
CA PHE A 194 6.14 5.69 11.63
C PHE A 194 7.22 4.73 11.13
N TYR A 195 7.58 3.70 11.89
CA TYR A 195 8.62 2.76 11.47
C TYR A 195 8.17 1.85 10.32
N ALA A 196 6.90 1.44 10.29
CA ALA A 196 6.30 0.84 9.09
C ALA A 196 6.43 1.78 7.87
N GLY A 197 6.17 3.07 8.10
CA GLY A 197 6.36 4.18 7.17
C GLY A 197 7.79 4.25 6.60
N VAL A 198 8.78 4.23 7.48
CA VAL A 198 10.22 4.27 7.14
C VAL A 198 10.61 3.05 6.31
N PHE A 199 10.17 1.86 6.71
CA PHE A 199 10.47 0.62 5.98
C PHE A 199 9.95 0.69 4.54
N LEU A 200 8.67 1.01 4.37
CA LEU A 200 8.03 1.14 3.06
C LEU A 200 8.62 2.30 2.24
N GLY A 201 9.00 3.41 2.89
CA GLY A 201 9.67 4.53 2.23
C GLY A 201 11.05 4.17 1.67
N GLY A 202 11.86 3.43 2.43
CA GLY A 202 13.13 2.89 1.96
C GLY A 202 12.93 1.89 0.82
N LEU A 203 11.95 1.00 0.95
CA LEU A 203 11.60 0.02 -0.08
C LEU A 203 11.14 0.71 -1.38
N TYR A 204 10.40 1.81 -1.29
CA TYR A 204 9.96 2.59 -2.46
C TYR A 204 11.15 3.17 -3.22
N LEU A 205 12.10 3.79 -2.53
CA LEU A 205 13.29 4.36 -3.16
C LEU A 205 14.16 3.27 -3.82
N TRP A 206 14.19 2.07 -3.23
CA TRP A 206 14.98 0.95 -3.73
C TRP A 206 14.31 0.21 -4.90
N ARG A 207 13.05 -0.20 -4.74
CA ARG A 207 12.35 -1.14 -5.63
C ARG A 207 11.19 -0.52 -6.40
N GLY A 208 10.54 0.49 -5.86
CA GLY A 208 9.44 1.22 -6.51
C GLY A 208 8.05 0.84 -5.97
N TYR A 209 7.03 1.48 -6.57
CA TYR A 209 5.65 1.48 -6.09
C TYR A 209 5.04 0.09 -6.00
N GLY A 210 5.16 -0.74 -7.04
CA GLY A 210 4.51 -2.05 -7.06
C GLY A 210 4.93 -2.96 -5.91
N VAL A 211 6.23 -3.03 -5.61
CA VAL A 211 6.75 -3.87 -4.53
C VAL A 211 6.27 -3.35 -3.17
N CYS A 212 6.20 -2.03 -2.98
CA CYS A 212 5.66 -1.44 -1.75
C CYS A 212 4.18 -1.77 -1.54
N ALA A 213 3.37 -1.62 -2.59
CA ALA A 213 1.94 -1.91 -2.56
C ALA A 213 1.67 -3.37 -2.15
N TYR A 214 2.37 -4.33 -2.77
CA TYR A 214 2.23 -5.74 -2.40
C TYR A 214 2.82 -6.07 -1.03
N SER A 215 3.90 -5.40 -0.61
CA SER A 215 4.46 -5.59 0.73
C SER A 215 3.47 -5.15 1.81
N HIS A 216 2.88 -3.97 1.63
CA HIS A 216 1.88 -3.42 2.54
C HIS A 216 0.61 -4.30 2.55
N PHE A 217 0.09 -4.66 1.37
CA PHE A 217 -1.06 -5.57 1.24
C PHE A 217 -0.87 -6.89 2.00
N VAL A 218 0.27 -7.57 1.81
CA VAL A 218 0.53 -8.86 2.47
C VAL A 218 0.79 -8.65 3.96
N PHE A 219 1.48 -7.58 4.35
CA PHE A 219 1.70 -7.24 5.76
C PHE A 219 0.37 -7.04 6.51
N ASP A 220 -0.59 -6.33 5.92
CA ASP A 220 -1.90 -6.11 6.52
C ASP A 220 -2.69 -7.42 6.66
N ILE A 221 -2.65 -8.29 5.65
CA ILE A 221 -3.25 -9.63 5.75
C ILE A 221 -2.64 -10.40 6.92
N LEU A 222 -1.30 -10.41 7.04
CA LEU A 222 -0.62 -11.11 8.13
C LEU A 222 -0.99 -10.50 9.48
N ALA A 223 -1.00 -9.18 9.61
CA ALA A 223 -1.35 -8.48 10.83
C ALA A 223 -2.80 -8.79 11.26
N LEU A 224 -3.76 -8.69 10.34
CA LEU A 224 -5.19 -8.90 10.60
C LEU A 224 -5.54 -10.39 10.82
N ALA A 225 -4.94 -11.31 10.08
CA ALA A 225 -5.16 -12.74 10.25
C ALA A 225 -4.52 -13.29 11.54
N LEU A 226 -3.37 -12.75 11.96
CA LEU A 226 -2.74 -13.10 13.24
C LEU A 226 -3.52 -12.57 14.45
N THR A 227 -4.25 -11.46 14.29
CA THR A 227 -5.18 -11.00 15.33
C THR A 227 -6.43 -11.88 15.41
N ASP A 228 -6.91 -12.42 14.28
CA ASP A 228 -8.11 -13.30 14.24
C ASP A 228 -7.82 -14.72 14.77
N SER A 229 -6.69 -15.33 14.40
CA SER A 229 -6.32 -16.71 14.80
C SER A 229 -6.02 -16.91 16.30
N ARG A 230 -5.82 -15.84 17.07
CA ARG A 230 -5.71 -15.91 18.53
C ARG A 230 -7.07 -15.93 19.25
N ALA A 231 -8.17 -15.75 18.51
CA ALA A 231 -9.52 -15.90 19.04
C ALA A 231 -9.96 -17.38 19.09
N THR A 232 -9.32 -18.28 18.33
CA THR A 232 -9.73 -19.69 18.19
C THR A 232 -8.93 -20.67 19.07
N SER A 233 -7.89 -20.22 19.78
CA SER A 233 -7.06 -21.08 20.63
C SER A 233 -7.57 -21.24 22.09
N PHE A 234 -8.82 -20.82 22.36
CA PHE A 234 -9.49 -20.98 23.66
C PHE A 234 -10.92 -21.52 23.49
N GLN A 235 -11.08 -22.56 22.66
CA GLN A 235 -12.26 -23.44 22.70
C GLN A 235 -11.84 -24.84 23.10
#